data_AF-A0A496UXK4-F1
#
_entry.id   AF-A0A496UXK4-F1
#
_cell.length_a   1.000
_cell.length_b   1.000
_cell.length_c   1.000
_cell.angle_alpha   90.00
_cell.angle_beta   90.00
_cell.angle_gamma   90.00
#
_symmetry.space_group_name_H-M   'P 1'
#
loop_
_entity.id
_entity.type
_entity.pdbx_description
1 polymer ?
#
loop_
_entity_poly.entity_id
_entity_poly.type
_entity_poly.pdbx_seq_one_letter_code
_entity_poly.pdbx_strand_id
1 'polypeptide(L)'
;MNTKSQTKKGICGICPAGCWVELKLTDGKIVDMVADPDHPLGMICRRGQHAPEIIYSKNRLRYPQRRIGPKGNYEFERISWDTAYDIIVKNLNRIKDEAGAEAVS
;
A
#
# COMPACT_ATOMS: atom_id res chain seq x y z
N MET A 1 -7.98 30.23 -8.30
CA MET A 1 -8.09 28.77 -8.51
C MET A 1 -8.78 28.20 -7.28
N ASN A 2 -9.95 27.58 -7.42
CA ASN A 2 -10.75 27.10 -6.27
C ASN A 2 -10.15 25.79 -5.72
N THR A 3 -9.39 25.88 -4.63
CA THR A 3 -8.89 24.74 -3.87
C THR A 3 -10.06 23.94 -3.31
N LYS A 4 -10.19 22.66 -3.65
CA LYS A 4 -11.28 21.81 -3.11
C LYS A 4 -10.80 21.14 -1.83
N SER A 5 -11.30 21.61 -0.69
CA SER A 5 -11.09 20.96 0.61
C SER A 5 -12.25 20.01 0.94
N GLN A 6 -11.93 18.83 1.45
CA GLN A 6 -12.91 17.83 1.87
C GLN A 6 -12.41 17.09 3.10
N THR A 7 -13.31 16.79 4.03
CA THR A 7 -13.06 15.92 5.16
C THR A 7 -13.66 14.53 4.91
N LYS A 8 -12.93 13.46 5.24
CA LYS A 8 -13.42 12.07 5.14
C LYS A 8 -13.02 11.24 6.34
N LYS A 9 -13.92 10.38 6.81
CA LYS A 9 -13.60 9.34 7.80
C LYS A 9 -12.95 8.14 7.11
N GLY A 10 -12.07 7.46 7.83
CA GLY A 10 -11.36 6.30 7.30
C GLY A 10 -10.61 5.53 8.39
N ILE A 11 -9.85 4.53 7.94
CA ILE A 11 -9.02 3.68 8.79
C ILE A 11 -7.55 3.95 8.45
N CYS A 12 -6.74 4.23 9.46
CA CYS A 12 -5.30 4.39 9.30
C CYS A 12 -4.64 3.05 8.95
N GLY A 13 -4.03 2.96 7.76
CA GLY A 13 -3.38 1.75 7.23
C GLY A 13 -1.87 1.65 7.47
N ILE A 14 -1.28 2.46 8.36
CA ILE A 14 0.18 2.49 8.57
C ILE A 14 0.68 1.29 9.39
N CYS A 15 -0.17 0.74 10.26
CA CYS A 15 0.16 -0.44 11.06
C CYS A 15 -1.11 -1.30 11.22
N PRO A 16 -1.02 -2.53 11.74
CA PRO A 16 -2.17 -3.43 11.81
C PRO A 16 -3.23 -3.03 12.85
N ALA A 17 -3.01 -1.95 13.62
CA ALA A 17 -3.95 -1.52 14.66
C ALA A 17 -5.28 -0.97 14.09
N GLY A 18 -5.29 -0.46 12.85
CA GLY A 18 -6.53 -0.01 12.19
C GLY A 18 -7.27 1.11 12.91
N CYS A 19 -6.57 2.16 13.36
CA CYS A 19 -7.19 3.24 14.11
C CYS A 19 -8.19 4.06 13.26
N TRP A 20 -9.29 4.49 13.88
CA TRP A 20 -10.32 5.31 13.24
C TRP A 20 -9.89 6.78 13.21
N VAL A 21 -9.91 7.35 12.01
CA VAL A 21 -9.35 8.67 11.74
C VAL A 21 -10.25 9.50 10.84
N GLU A 22 -10.12 10.81 10.98
CA GLU A 22 -10.65 11.79 10.05
C GLU A 22 -9.50 12.42 9.25
N LEU A 23 -9.63 12.39 7.93
CA LEU A 23 -8.67 12.88 6.93
C LEU A 23 -9.15 14.21 6.38
N LYS A 24 -8.28 15.22 6.36
CA LYS A 24 -8.49 16.43 5.55
C LYS A 24 -7.76 16.28 4.22
N LEU A 25 -8.52 16.44 3.15
CA LEU A 25 -8.07 16.38 1.78
C LEU A 25 -8.08 17.78 1.18
N THR A 26 -7.01 18.12 0.47
CA THR A 26 -6.90 19.32 -0.37
C THR A 26 -6.50 18.88 -1.76
N ASP A 27 -7.32 19.18 -2.76
CA ASP A 27 -7.11 18.75 -4.16
C ASP A 27 -6.86 17.23 -4.28
N GLY A 28 -7.59 16.44 -3.49
CA GLY A 28 -7.50 14.99 -3.45
C GLY A 28 -6.27 14.42 -2.71
N LYS A 29 -5.45 15.27 -2.10
CA LYS A 29 -4.29 14.83 -1.30
C LYS A 29 -4.53 15.00 0.19
N ILE A 30 -4.04 14.05 0.98
CA ILE A 30 -4.08 14.12 2.44
C ILE A 30 -3.12 15.21 2.90
N VAL A 31 -3.67 16.22 3.59
CA VAL A 31 -2.89 17.32 4.18
C VAL A 31 -2.84 17.25 5.71
N ASP A 32 -3.82 16.58 6.32
CA ASP A 32 -3.92 16.41 7.76
C ASP A 32 -4.73 15.15 8.09
N MET A 33 -4.45 14.54 9.24
CA MET A 33 -5.18 13.38 9.73
C MET A 33 -5.23 13.42 11.26
N VAL A 34 -6.43 13.31 11.80
CA VAL A 34 -6.71 13.37 13.23
C VAL A 34 -7.52 12.14 13.66
N ALA A 35 -7.60 11.89 14.97
CA ALA A 35 -8.49 10.87 15.51
C ALA A 35 -9.95 11.21 15.18
N ASP A 36 -10.76 10.23 14.81
CA ASP A 36 -12.21 10.44 14.63
C ASP A 36 -12.86 10.70 16.00
N PRO A 37 -13.39 11.91 16.27
CA PRO A 37 -13.95 12.25 17.58
C PRO A 37 -15.24 11.51 17.89
N ASP A 38 -15.96 11.00 16.87
CA ASP A 38 -17.25 10.34 17.05
C ASP A 38 -17.11 8.82 17.19
N HIS A 39 -15.90 8.28 17.08
CA HIS A 39 -15.68 6.84 17.14
C HIS A 39 -15.00 6.44 18.47
N PRO A 40 -15.50 5.44 19.20
CA PRO A 40 -14.90 4.98 20.47
C PRO A 40 -13.43 4.53 20.34
N LEU A 41 -13.03 4.12 19.14
CA LEU A 41 -11.65 3.74 18.77
C LEU A 41 -10.94 4.84 17.96
N GLY A 42 -11.39 6.09 18.10
CA GLY A 42 -10.78 7.27 17.52
C GLY A 42 -9.42 7.54 18.15
N MET A 43 -8.36 7.14 17.46
CA MET A 43 -6.99 7.29 17.94
C MET A 43 -6.04 7.54 16.78
N ILE A 44 -4.94 8.24 17.04
CA ILE A 44 -3.86 8.37 16.06
C ILE A 44 -2.51 8.52 16.77
N CYS A 45 -1.50 7.80 16.29
CA CYS A 45 -0.11 7.98 16.73
C CYS A 45 0.65 8.87 15.76
N ARG A 46 1.86 9.32 16.14
CA ARG A 46 2.71 10.15 15.26
C ARG A 46 2.96 9.51 13.89
N ARG A 47 3.18 8.19 13.82
CA ARG A 47 3.36 7.49 12.53
C ARG A 47 2.14 7.64 11.62
N GLY A 48 0.95 7.60 12.20
CA GLY A 48 -0.30 7.84 11.48
C GLY A 48 -0.35 9.26 10.93
N GLN A 49 -0.10 10.27 11.78
CA GLN A 49 -0.09 11.69 11.36
C GLN A 49 0.87 11.96 10.18
N HIS A 50 2.01 11.24 10.14
CA HIS A 50 2.99 11.33 9.05
C HIS A 50 2.73 10.35 7.87
N ALA A 51 1.56 9.70 7.80
CA ALA A 51 1.18 8.83 6.69
C ALA A 51 1.33 9.48 5.28
N PRO A 52 1.05 10.78 5.07
CA PRO A 52 1.25 11.42 3.78
C PRO A 52 2.69 11.30 3.25
N GLU A 53 3.69 11.30 4.13
CA GLU A 53 5.10 11.17 3.73
C GLU A 53 5.40 9.80 3.10
N ILE A 54 4.71 8.75 3.56
CA ILE A 54 4.82 7.39 3.01
C ILE A 54 4.05 7.30 1.69
N ILE A 55 2.81 7.80 1.68
CA ILE A 55 1.89 7.71 0.53
C ILE A 55 2.42 8.50 -0.68
N TYR A 56 3.04 9.66 -0.43
CA TYR A 56 3.54 10.55 -1.48
C TYR A 56 5.06 10.50 -1.65
N SER A 57 5.75 9.59 -0.95
CA SER A 57 7.20 9.40 -1.10
C SER A 57 7.60 9.19 -2.55
N LYS A 58 8.74 9.79 -2.94
CA LYS A 58 9.42 9.51 -4.22
C LYS A 58 9.89 8.04 -4.32
N ASN A 59 10.11 7.39 -3.17
CA ASN A 59 10.59 6.01 -3.08
C ASN A 59 9.44 4.99 -3.07
N ARG A 60 8.18 5.41 -3.11
CA ARG A 60 7.03 4.50 -3.10
C ARG A 60 7.03 3.62 -4.34
N LEU A 61 6.91 2.31 -4.17
CA LEU A 61 6.69 1.37 -5.27
C LEU A 61 5.31 1.64 -5.91
N ARG A 62 5.31 2.05 -7.18
CA ARG A 62 4.09 2.43 -7.92
C ARG A 62 3.65 1.40 -8.96
N TYR A 63 4.56 0.51 -9.35
CA TYR A 63 4.33 -0.45 -10.43
C TYR A 63 4.90 -1.81 -10.05
N PRO A 64 4.31 -2.91 -10.56
CA PRO A 64 4.92 -4.22 -10.52
C PRO A 64 6.30 -4.22 -11.18
N GLN A 65 7.21 -5.01 -10.62
CA GLN A 65 8.59 -5.12 -11.08
C GLN A 65 9.02 -6.58 -11.11
N ARG A 66 9.74 -6.97 -12.16
CA ARG A 66 10.33 -8.31 -12.32
C ARG A 66 11.83 -8.22 -12.14
N ARG A 67 12.39 -9.11 -11.30
CA ARG A 67 13.84 -9.22 -11.14
C ARG A 67 14.43 -9.82 -12.42
N ILE A 68 15.44 -9.16 -12.99
CA ILE A 68 16.14 -9.59 -14.21
C ILE A 68 17.57 -10.06 -13.95
N GLY A 69 18.11 -9.79 -12.76
CA GLY A 69 19.46 -10.20 -12.35
C GLY A 69 19.51 -11.14 -11.15
N PRO A 70 20.74 -11.43 -10.66
CA PRO A 70 20.95 -12.18 -9.43
C PRO A 70 20.23 -11.57 -8.21
N LYS A 71 19.84 -12.42 -7.26
CA LYS A 71 19.24 -11.96 -6.00
C LYS A 71 20.25 -11.11 -5.22
N GLY A 72 19.84 -9.92 -4.81
CA GLY A 72 20.70 -8.96 -4.08
C GLY A 72 21.21 -7.80 -4.93
N ASN A 73 21.14 -7.89 -6.26
CA ASN A 73 21.67 -6.84 -7.16
C ASN A 73 20.68 -5.69 -7.44
N TYR A 74 19.43 -5.78 -6.96
CA TYR A 74 18.37 -4.80 -7.19
C TYR A 74 18.08 -4.48 -8.68
N GLU A 75 18.40 -5.42 -9.57
CA GLU A 75 18.11 -5.30 -11.01
C GLU A 75 16.68 -5.73 -11.30
N PHE A 76 15.81 -4.74 -11.53
CA PHE A 76 14.41 -4.93 -11.81
C PHE A 76 13.98 -4.16 -13.06
N GLU A 77 13.07 -4.75 -13.83
CA GLU A 77 12.35 -4.07 -14.90
C GLU A 77 10.87 -3.89 -14.51
N ARG A 78 10.25 -2.81 -14.98
CA ARG A 78 8.83 -2.58 -14.81
C ARG A 78 8.03 -3.51 -15.74
N ILE A 79 6.99 -4.13 -15.20
CA ILE A 79 6.04 -4.94 -15.97
C ILE A 79 4.60 -4.50 -15.70
N SER A 80 3.65 -4.97 -16.51
CA SER A 80 2.22 -4.73 -16.27
C SER A 80 1.71 -5.61 -15.13
N TRP A 81 0.54 -5.27 -14.59
CA TRP A 81 -0.15 -6.10 -13.59
C TRP A 81 -0.54 -7.46 -14.16
N ASP A 82 -1.06 -7.51 -15.39
CA ASP A 82 -1.44 -8.78 -16.05
C ASP A 82 -0.23 -9.71 -16.18
N THR A 83 0.90 -9.19 -16.69
CA THR A 83 2.13 -9.97 -16.80
C THR A 83 2.66 -10.42 -15.45
N ALA A 84 2.60 -9.58 -14.42
CA ALA A 84 3.04 -9.94 -13.07
C ALA A 84 2.19 -11.09 -12.52
N TYR A 85 0.86 -10.98 -12.69
CA TYR A 85 -0.08 -11.98 -12.24
C TYR A 85 0.09 -13.31 -12.98
N ASP A 86 0.20 -13.29 -14.31
CA ASP A 86 0.42 -14.48 -15.13
C ASP A 86 1.68 -15.23 -14.73
N ILE A 87 2.79 -14.50 -14.49
CA ILE A 87 4.05 -15.10 -14.02
C ILE A 87 3.87 -15.76 -12.66
N ILE A 88 3.20 -15.10 -11.71
CA ILE A 88 2.96 -15.64 -10.37
C ILE A 88 2.10 -16.91 -10.46
N VAL A 89 0.96 -16.85 -11.14
CA VAL A 89 0.04 -17.98 -11.29
C VAL A 89 0.71 -19.16 -11.99
N LYS A 90 1.43 -18.93 -13.09
CA LYS A 90 2.17 -19.97 -13.80
C LYS A 90 3.15 -20.70 -12.87
N ASN A 91 3.91 -19.95 -12.07
CA ASN A 91 4.90 -20.54 -11.17
C ASN A 91 4.26 -21.25 -9.97
N LEU A 92 3.20 -20.70 -9.39
CA LEU A 92 2.46 -21.35 -8.30
C LEU A 92 1.83 -22.67 -8.75
N ASN A 93 1.20 -22.70 -9.93
CA ASN A 93 0.66 -23.95 -10.49
C ASN A 93 1.76 -24.97 -10.76
N ARG A 94 2.89 -24.55 -11.35
CA ARG A 94 4.04 -25.44 -11.55
C ARG A 94 4.53 -26.04 -10.23
N ILE A 95 4.67 -25.23 -9.16
CA ILE A 95 5.08 -25.71 -7.84
C ILE A 95 4.05 -26.69 -7.27
N LYS A 96 2.76 -26.37 -7.38
CA LYS A 96 1.68 -27.25 -6.95
C LYS A 96 1.74 -28.61 -7.65
N ASP A 97 1.96 -28.63 -8.96
CA ASP A 97 2.01 -29.86 -9.76
C ASP A 97 3.27 -30.71 -9.44
N GLU A 98 4.40 -30.06 -9.15
CA GLU A 98 5.68 -30.74 -8.86
C GLU A 98 5.84 -31.18 -7.40
N ALA A 99 5.32 -30.40 -6.44
CA ALA A 99 5.64 -30.53 -5.01
C ALA A 99 4.42 -30.50 -4.07
N GLY A 100 3.20 -30.39 -4.60
CA GLY A 100 1.97 -30.25 -3.81
C GLY A 100 1.62 -28.79 -3.51
N ALA A 101 0.35 -28.54 -3.19
CA ALA A 101 -0.16 -27.19 -2.93
C ALA A 101 0.41 -26.60 -1.63
N GLU A 102 0.79 -27.46 -0.70
CA GLU A 102 1.34 -27.16 0.62
C GLU A 102 2.79 -26.65 0.56
N ALA A 103 3.44 -26.75 -0.61
CA ALA A 103 4.82 -26.27 -0.81
C ALA A 103 4.95 -24.73 -0.80
N VAL A 104 3.82 -24.01 -0.77
CA VAL A 104 3.75 -22.54 -0.66
C VAL A 104 2.84 -22.19 0.52
N SER A 105 3.36 -21.42 1.47
CA SER A 105 2.69 -20.98 2.70
C SER A 105 2.13 -19.56 2.62
#